data_AF-A0A2P6S960-F1
#
_entry.id   AF-A0A2P6S960-F1
#
_cell.length_a   1.000
_cell.length_b   1.000
_cell.length_c   1.000
_cell.angle_alpha   90.00
_cell.angle_beta   90.00
_cell.angle_gamma   90.00
#
_symmetry.space_group_name_H-M   'P 1'
#
loop_
_entity.id
_entity.type
_entity.pdbx_description
1 polymer ?
#
loop_
_entity_poly.entity_id
_entity_poly.type
_entity_poly.pdbx_seq_one_letter_code
_entity_poly.pdbx_strand_id
1 'polypeptide(L)'
;MSKMVNLYLMRFLSSCWCSDISVVAKIESIDSLKNLEEIILASDGAMVARGDLGAQIPLEQVPSAQQKIVQVCRQLNKPVIVASQLLESMIEYPTPTRAEVADVSEAVRQRADALMLSGESAMGQFPDKSLAVLRSVSLRIERWWREEKRHEPMLLPAIGSSFSDSISEELCISAAKMGKHSLIDICY
;
A
#
# COMPACT_ATOMS: atom_id res chain seq x y z
N MET A 1 -22.17 -9.07 14.33
CA MET A 1 -21.29 -8.89 15.51
C MET A 1 -19.96 -8.20 15.16
N SER A 2 -19.32 -8.47 14.01
CA SER A 2 -18.01 -7.89 13.68
C SER A 2 -17.96 -6.35 13.54
N LYS A 3 -19.01 -5.72 12.97
CA LYS A 3 -19.10 -4.25 12.80
C LYS A 3 -19.05 -3.46 14.11
N MET A 4 -19.69 -3.98 15.15
CA MET A 4 -19.88 -3.25 16.41
C MET A 4 -18.63 -3.30 17.28
N VAL A 5 -17.86 -4.39 17.22
CA VAL A 5 -16.65 -4.55 18.03
C VAL A 5 -15.53 -3.64 17.55
N ASN A 6 -15.35 -3.50 16.23
CA ASN A 6 -14.25 -2.69 15.68
C ASN A 6 -14.46 -1.19 15.92
N LEU A 7 -15.67 -0.68 15.67
CA LEU A 7 -15.99 0.74 15.88
C LEU A 7 -15.92 1.15 17.37
N TYR A 8 -16.39 0.27 18.27
CA TYR A 8 -16.29 0.52 19.72
C TYR A 8 -14.84 0.48 20.20
N LEU A 9 -14.03 -0.44 19.69
CA LEU A 9 -12.62 -0.56 20.06
C LEU A 9 -11.82 0.67 19.59
N MET A 10 -12.02 1.12 18.36
CA MET A 10 -11.41 2.35 17.84
C MET A 10 -11.78 3.57 18.69
N ARG A 11 -13.08 3.72 18.99
CA ARG A 11 -13.60 4.83 19.78
C ARG A 11 -13.14 4.79 21.24
N PHE A 12 -12.87 3.59 21.77
CA PHE A 12 -12.29 3.37 23.09
C PHE A 12 -10.79 3.71 23.12
N LEU A 13 -10.03 3.33 22.08
CA LEU A 13 -8.60 3.66 21.97
C LEU A 13 -8.39 5.17 21.84
N SER A 14 -9.21 5.87 21.04
CA SER A 14 -9.17 7.33 20.94
C SER A 14 -9.63 8.05 22.21
N SER A 15 -10.46 7.42 23.07
CA SER A 15 -10.94 8.06 24.30
C SER A 15 -10.03 7.85 25.50
N CYS A 16 -9.25 6.76 25.52
CA CYS A 16 -8.36 6.43 26.64
C CYS A 16 -6.97 7.09 26.53
N TRP A 17 -6.55 7.47 25.32
CA TRP A 17 -5.20 7.99 25.07
C TRP A 17 -5.30 9.37 24.42
N CYS A 18 -4.71 10.38 25.07
CA CYS A 18 -4.67 11.78 24.63
C CYS A 18 -3.66 11.99 23.49
N SER A 19 -3.74 11.19 22.43
CA SER A 19 -2.81 11.22 21.30
C SER A 19 -3.50 10.78 20.01
N ASP A 20 -3.22 11.49 18.91
CA ASP A 20 -3.62 11.18 17.53
C ASP A 20 -3.00 9.84 17.06
N ILE A 21 -3.57 8.73 17.52
CA ILE A 21 -3.18 7.38 17.09
C ILE A 21 -4.03 7.00 15.88
N SER A 22 -3.39 6.81 14.73
CA SER A 22 -4.06 6.26 13.55
C SER A 22 -4.26 4.75 13.67
N VAL A 23 -5.40 4.27 13.22
CA VAL A 23 -5.77 2.85 13.24
C VAL A 23 -5.76 2.27 11.84
N VAL A 24 -4.92 1.25 11.63
CA VAL A 24 -4.78 0.54 10.35
C VAL A 24 -5.48 -0.82 10.45
N ALA A 25 -6.47 -1.07 9.59
CA ALA A 25 -7.16 -2.36 9.56
C ALA A 25 -6.29 -3.44 8.90
N LYS A 26 -6.09 -4.55 9.59
CA LYS A 26 -5.43 -5.74 9.04
C LYS A 26 -6.44 -6.56 8.23
N ILE A 27 -6.22 -6.66 6.91
CA ILE A 27 -7.08 -7.42 5.99
C ILE A 27 -6.46 -8.80 5.76
N GLU A 28 -7.03 -9.79 6.42
CA GLU A 28 -6.43 -11.14 6.57
C GLU A 28 -7.41 -12.30 6.41
N SER A 29 -8.72 -12.04 6.23
CA SER A 29 -9.76 -13.08 6.22
C SER A 29 -10.78 -12.91 5.10
N ILE A 30 -11.46 -14.00 4.74
CA ILE A 30 -12.57 -13.96 3.77
C ILE A 30 -13.65 -12.95 4.19
N ASP A 31 -13.98 -12.88 5.48
CA ASP A 31 -15.00 -11.96 5.97
C ASP A 31 -14.54 -10.50 5.93
N SER A 32 -13.24 -10.25 6.09
CA SER A 32 -12.67 -8.91 5.85
C SER A 32 -12.76 -8.50 4.38
N LEU A 33 -12.59 -9.44 3.43
CA LEU A 33 -12.76 -9.17 1.99
C LEU A 33 -14.23 -8.91 1.60
N LYS A 34 -15.19 -9.56 2.27
CA LYS A 34 -16.63 -9.33 2.05
C LYS A 34 -17.07 -7.95 2.54
N ASN A 35 -16.50 -7.47 3.65
CA ASN A 35 -16.84 -6.19 4.29
C ASN A 35 -15.77 -5.11 4.05
N LEU A 36 -14.99 -5.25 2.99
CA LEU A 36 -13.74 -4.51 2.76
C LEU A 36 -13.91 -2.99 2.80
N GLU A 37 -14.86 -2.46 2.01
CA GLU A 37 -15.09 -1.01 1.92
C GLU A 37 -15.50 -0.41 3.27
N GLU A 38 -16.39 -1.07 4.01
CA GLU A 38 -16.85 -0.59 5.31
C GLU A 38 -15.74 -0.58 6.35
N ILE A 39 -14.89 -1.62 6.36
CA ILE A 39 -13.74 -1.69 7.26
C ILE A 39 -12.76 -0.56 6.95
N ILE A 40 -12.43 -0.34 5.67
CA ILE A 40 -11.50 0.71 5.25
C ILE A 40 -12.07 2.10 5.56
N LEU A 41 -13.37 2.33 5.30
CA LEU A 41 -14.05 3.58 5.63
C LEU A 41 -13.99 3.91 7.12
N ALA A 42 -14.14 2.90 7.97
CA ALA A 42 -14.06 3.05 9.42
C ALA A 42 -12.62 3.21 9.96
N SER A 43 -11.60 2.97 9.13
CA SER A 43 -10.18 2.95 9.53
C SER A 43 -9.42 4.16 8.97
N ASP A 44 -8.24 4.44 9.52
CA ASP A 44 -7.34 5.47 8.98
C ASP A 44 -6.48 4.94 7.83
N GLY A 45 -6.39 3.62 7.66
CA GLY A 45 -5.70 2.94 6.58
C GLY A 45 -5.95 1.43 6.62
N ALA A 46 -5.29 0.70 5.72
CA ALA A 46 -5.35 -0.75 5.70
C ALA A 46 -3.97 -1.41 5.50
N MET A 47 -3.84 -2.64 5.96
CA MET A 47 -2.68 -3.50 5.75
C MET A 47 -3.14 -4.80 5.09
N VAL A 48 -2.55 -5.14 3.95
CA VAL A 48 -2.72 -6.45 3.30
C VAL A 48 -1.80 -7.45 3.99
N ALA A 49 -2.34 -8.36 4.80
CA ALA A 49 -1.58 -9.38 5.49
C ALA A 49 -1.57 -10.68 4.67
N ARG A 50 -0.64 -10.79 3.72
CA ARG A 50 -0.67 -11.83 2.67
C ARG A 50 -0.47 -13.24 3.20
N GLY A 51 0.35 -13.41 4.23
CA GLY A 51 0.57 -14.70 4.88
C GLY A 51 -0.72 -15.24 5.51
N ASP A 52 -1.42 -14.40 6.28
CA ASP A 52 -2.69 -14.76 6.90
C ASP A 52 -3.80 -14.95 5.87
N LEU A 53 -3.85 -14.08 4.86
CA LEU A 53 -4.84 -14.18 3.79
C LEU A 53 -4.66 -15.47 2.98
N GLY A 54 -3.41 -15.85 2.67
CA GLY A 54 -3.08 -17.11 1.99
C GLY A 54 -3.41 -18.38 2.78
N ALA A 55 -3.65 -18.27 4.09
CA ALA A 55 -4.19 -19.36 4.89
C ALA A 55 -5.72 -19.48 4.79
N GLN A 56 -6.41 -18.42 4.34
CA GLN A 56 -7.87 -18.34 4.29
C GLN A 56 -8.44 -18.51 2.88
N ILE A 57 -7.69 -18.10 1.85
CA ILE A 57 -8.09 -18.23 0.44
C ILE A 57 -7.04 -19.00 -0.36
N PRO A 58 -7.39 -19.59 -1.52
CA PRO A 58 -6.41 -20.21 -2.39
C PRO A 58 -5.28 -19.23 -2.75
N LEU A 59 -4.03 -19.71 -2.76
CA LEU A 59 -2.83 -18.87 -2.92
C LEU A 59 -2.85 -18.07 -4.22
N GLU A 60 -3.37 -18.65 -5.29
CA GLU A 60 -3.53 -18.01 -6.60
C GLU A 60 -4.52 -16.83 -6.59
N GLN A 61 -5.37 -16.72 -5.57
CA GLN A 61 -6.32 -15.61 -5.41
C GLN A 61 -5.73 -14.44 -4.61
N VAL A 62 -4.65 -14.66 -3.87
CA VAL A 62 -4.02 -13.63 -3.02
C VAL A 62 -3.58 -12.39 -3.82
N PRO A 63 -2.93 -12.52 -5.00
CA PRO A 63 -2.55 -11.35 -5.79
C PRO A 63 -3.76 -10.50 -6.23
N SER A 64 -4.85 -11.16 -6.64
CA SER A 64 -6.10 -10.48 -7.03
C SER A 64 -6.77 -9.80 -5.84
N ALA A 65 -6.75 -10.43 -4.66
CA ALA A 65 -7.28 -9.85 -3.43
C ALA A 65 -6.46 -8.62 -2.99
N GLN A 66 -5.12 -8.71 -3.03
CA GLN A 66 -4.23 -7.57 -2.77
C GLN A 66 -4.57 -6.39 -3.69
N GLN A 67 -4.65 -6.63 -5.01
CA GLN A 67 -4.99 -5.58 -5.97
C GLN A 67 -6.32 -4.92 -5.64
N LYS A 68 -7.35 -5.70 -5.29
CA LYS A 68 -8.66 -5.18 -4.88
C LYS A 68 -8.55 -4.30 -3.63
N ILE A 69 -7.82 -4.74 -2.60
CA ILE A 69 -7.63 -3.98 -1.36
C ILE A 69 -6.93 -2.65 -1.65
N VAL A 70 -5.84 -2.67 -2.41
CA VAL A 70 -5.10 -1.46 -2.80
C VAL A 70 -5.99 -0.50 -3.59
N GLN A 71 -6.78 -1.01 -4.55
CA GLN A 71 -7.70 -0.19 -5.35
C GLN A 71 -8.76 0.49 -4.48
N VAL A 72 -9.40 -0.23 -3.56
CA VAL A 72 -10.42 0.33 -2.66
C VAL A 72 -9.81 1.40 -1.74
N CYS A 73 -8.63 1.14 -1.17
CA CYS A 73 -7.94 2.12 -0.33
C CYS A 73 -7.68 3.42 -1.09
N ARG A 74 -7.18 3.32 -2.33
CA ARG A 74 -6.93 4.49 -3.18
C ARG A 74 -8.21 5.24 -3.56
N GLN A 75 -9.31 4.53 -3.84
CA GLN A 75 -10.60 5.17 -4.12
C GLN A 75 -11.15 5.93 -2.92
N LEU A 76 -10.85 5.48 -1.70
CA LEU A 76 -11.29 6.07 -0.46
C LEU A 76 -10.27 7.05 0.15
N ASN A 77 -9.17 7.35 -0.57
CA ASN A 77 -8.05 8.17 -0.08
C ASN A 77 -7.51 7.68 1.28
N LYS A 78 -7.41 6.36 1.46
CA LYS A 78 -6.84 5.71 2.65
C LYS A 78 -5.48 5.10 2.30
N PRO A 79 -4.44 5.30 3.13
CA PRO A 79 -3.14 4.67 2.93
C PRO A 79 -3.24 3.14 3.04
N VAL A 80 -2.48 2.43 2.22
CA VAL A 80 -2.39 0.97 2.21
C VAL A 80 -0.95 0.47 2.32
N ILE A 81 -0.76 -0.50 3.23
CA ILE A 81 0.51 -1.19 3.45
C ILE A 81 0.39 -2.60 2.91
N VAL A 82 1.33 -3.03 2.06
CA VAL A 82 1.43 -4.45 1.67
C VAL A 82 2.48 -5.13 2.54
N ALA A 83 2.10 -6.21 3.22
CA ALA A 83 2.92 -6.86 4.23
C ALA A 83 3.02 -8.38 4.03
N SER A 84 4.05 -8.95 4.68
CA SER A 84 4.42 -10.38 4.71
C SER A 84 4.93 -10.94 3.38
N GLN A 85 5.92 -11.83 3.44
CA GLN A 85 6.39 -12.65 2.30
C GLN A 85 6.86 -11.85 1.08
N LEU A 86 7.41 -10.64 1.27
CA LEU A 86 7.95 -9.84 0.16
C LEU A 86 9.37 -10.30 -0.21
N LEU A 87 10.21 -10.59 0.79
CA LEU A 87 11.59 -11.05 0.62
C LEU A 87 11.88 -12.21 1.58
N GLU A 88 10.93 -13.12 1.77
CA GLU A 88 10.95 -14.19 2.79
C GLU A 88 12.25 -15.01 2.78
N SER A 89 12.77 -15.37 1.59
CA SER A 89 14.01 -16.13 1.45
C SER A 89 15.21 -15.40 2.05
N MET A 90 15.14 -14.06 2.17
CA MET A 90 16.21 -13.25 2.74
C MET A 90 16.32 -13.33 4.27
N ILE A 91 15.41 -14.06 4.93
CA ILE A 91 15.59 -14.48 6.32
C ILE A 91 16.84 -15.37 6.44
N GLU A 92 17.03 -16.30 5.49
CA GLU A 92 18.10 -17.28 5.50
C GLU A 92 19.21 -17.00 4.49
N TYR A 93 18.90 -16.35 3.36
CA TYR A 93 19.81 -16.16 2.24
C TYR A 93 20.15 -14.68 2.00
N PRO A 94 21.36 -14.34 1.53
CA PRO A 94 21.76 -12.94 1.36
C PRO A 94 21.16 -12.27 0.12
N THR A 95 20.45 -13.00 -0.74
CA THR A 95 19.92 -12.54 -2.02
C THR A 95 18.51 -13.07 -2.23
N PRO A 96 17.57 -12.24 -2.72
CA PRO A 96 16.21 -12.68 -3.00
C PRO A 96 16.14 -13.54 -4.26
N THR A 97 15.03 -14.25 -4.39
CA THR A 97 14.62 -14.93 -5.62
C THR A 97 14.10 -13.93 -6.67
N ARG A 98 14.06 -14.36 -7.94
CA ARG A 98 13.43 -13.57 -9.01
C ARG A 98 11.93 -13.36 -8.78
N ALA A 99 11.26 -14.33 -8.17
CA ALA A 99 9.83 -14.27 -7.87
C ALA A 99 9.54 -13.18 -6.84
N GLU A 100 10.34 -13.10 -5.77
CA GLU A 100 10.20 -12.05 -4.74
C GLU A 100 10.46 -10.65 -5.30
N VAL A 101 11.47 -10.49 -6.16
CA VAL A 101 11.71 -9.20 -6.83
C VAL A 101 10.52 -8.81 -7.71
N ALA A 102 9.92 -9.77 -8.42
CA ALA A 102 8.73 -9.52 -9.23
C ALA A 102 7.51 -9.17 -8.37
N ASP A 103 7.35 -9.82 -7.22
CA ASP A 103 6.27 -9.56 -6.26
C ASP A 103 6.36 -8.15 -5.65
N VAL A 104 7.54 -7.75 -5.18
CA VAL A 104 7.81 -6.36 -4.74
C VAL A 104 7.50 -5.37 -5.87
N SER A 105 7.94 -5.67 -7.09
CA SER A 105 7.71 -4.80 -8.24
C SER A 105 6.23 -4.61 -8.53
N GLU A 106 5.44 -5.68 -8.43
CA GLU A 106 4.00 -5.63 -8.66
C GLU A 106 3.28 -4.85 -7.55
N ALA A 107 3.66 -5.01 -6.29
CA ALA A 107 3.08 -4.23 -5.19
C ALA A 107 3.30 -2.71 -5.38
N VAL A 108 4.49 -2.30 -5.84
CA VAL A 108 4.79 -0.90 -6.19
C VAL A 108 3.98 -0.44 -7.40
N ARG A 109 3.86 -1.28 -8.43
CA ARG A 109 3.09 -0.95 -9.65
C ARG A 109 1.59 -0.77 -9.36
N GLN A 110 1.06 -1.52 -8.40
CA GLN A 110 -0.30 -1.37 -7.88
C GLN A 110 -0.51 -0.07 -7.09
N ARG A 111 0.59 0.65 -6.76
CA ARG A 111 0.63 1.87 -5.96
C ARG A 111 0.22 1.64 -4.51
N ALA A 112 0.83 0.63 -3.89
CA ALA A 112 0.85 0.56 -2.43
C ALA A 112 1.62 1.76 -1.86
N ASP A 113 1.12 2.36 -0.78
CA ASP A 113 1.76 3.52 -0.14
C ASP A 113 3.00 3.11 0.67
N ALA A 114 3.00 1.88 1.19
CA ALA A 114 4.16 1.31 1.86
C ALA A 114 4.26 -0.21 1.68
N LEU A 115 5.49 -0.70 1.78
CA LEU A 115 5.83 -2.12 1.83
C LEU A 115 6.45 -2.44 3.18
N MET A 116 6.12 -3.59 3.76
CA MET A 116 6.57 -3.98 5.11
C MET A 116 7.42 -5.26 5.09
N LEU A 117 8.64 -5.17 5.62
CA LEU A 117 9.44 -6.33 6.02
C LEU A 117 9.00 -6.81 7.40
N SER A 118 8.89 -8.13 7.56
CA SER A 118 8.44 -8.78 8.78
C SER A 118 9.60 -9.60 9.39
N GLY A 119 9.65 -10.91 9.12
CA GLY A 119 10.73 -11.77 9.61
C GLY A 119 12.10 -11.36 9.08
N GLU A 120 12.13 -10.80 7.86
CA GLU A 120 13.35 -10.40 7.17
C GLU A 120 14.17 -9.37 7.94
N SER A 121 13.49 -8.41 8.59
CA SER A 121 14.13 -7.34 9.36
C SER A 121 14.18 -7.64 10.86
N ALA A 122 13.21 -8.38 11.40
CA ALA A 122 13.11 -8.65 12.83
C ALA A 122 14.03 -9.78 13.32
N MET A 123 14.18 -10.84 12.53
CA MET A 123 14.95 -12.04 12.92
C MET A 123 15.82 -12.63 11.80
N GLY A 124 15.81 -12.03 10.61
CA GLY A 124 16.59 -12.48 9.47
C GLY A 124 18.10 -12.34 9.69
N GLN A 125 18.88 -13.15 8.98
CA GLN A 125 20.34 -13.08 9.00
C GLN A 125 20.91 -11.86 8.25
N PHE A 126 20.08 -11.22 7.41
CA PHE A 126 20.50 -10.13 6.52
C PHE A 126 19.56 -8.90 6.52
N PRO A 127 19.18 -8.34 7.69
CA PRO A 127 18.13 -7.33 7.80
C PRO A 127 18.42 -6.06 6.99
N ASP A 128 19.65 -5.53 7.04
CA ASP A 128 20.05 -4.34 6.28
C ASP A 128 20.04 -4.60 4.76
N LYS A 129 20.40 -5.82 4.33
CA LYS A 129 20.38 -6.18 2.91
C LYS A 129 18.95 -6.31 2.41
N SER A 130 18.05 -6.91 3.18
CA SER A 130 16.63 -7.00 2.84
C SER A 130 16.02 -5.62 2.66
N LEU A 131 16.32 -4.69 3.57
CA LEU A 131 15.88 -3.29 3.44
C LEU A 131 16.48 -2.60 2.21
N ALA A 132 17.78 -2.79 1.94
CA ALA A 132 18.44 -2.21 0.78
C ALA A 132 17.87 -2.74 -0.55
N VAL A 133 17.58 -4.05 -0.61
CA VAL A 133 16.93 -4.70 -1.77
C VAL A 133 15.54 -4.13 -1.98
N LEU A 134 14.69 -4.11 -0.95
CA LEU A 134 13.33 -3.59 -1.03
C LEU A 134 13.35 -2.16 -1.57
N ARG A 135 14.19 -1.29 -0.98
CA ARG A 135 14.37 0.10 -1.43
C ARG A 135 14.85 0.20 -2.87
N SER A 136 15.84 -0.60 -3.26
CA SER A 136 16.41 -0.55 -4.61
C SER A 136 15.41 -0.97 -5.67
N VAL A 137 14.61 -2.01 -5.41
CA VAL A 137 13.57 -2.49 -6.33
C VAL A 137 12.46 -1.43 -6.45
N SER A 138 11.96 -0.91 -5.33
CA SER A 138 10.89 0.11 -5.34
C SER A 138 11.29 1.36 -6.13
N LEU A 139 12.48 1.93 -5.85
CA LEU A 139 12.96 3.11 -6.58
C LEU A 139 13.17 2.86 -8.06
N ARG A 140 13.58 1.64 -8.44
CA ARG A 140 13.76 1.25 -9.83
C ARG A 140 12.43 1.22 -10.58
N ILE A 141 11.40 0.61 -9.98
CA ILE A 141 10.06 0.50 -10.57
C ILE A 141 9.37 1.86 -10.65
N GLU A 142 9.44 2.67 -9.60
CA GLU A 142 8.91 4.03 -9.63
C GLU A 142 9.56 4.90 -10.70
N ARG A 143 10.87 4.77 -10.91
CA ARG A 143 11.59 5.48 -11.96
C ARG A 143 11.14 5.01 -13.34
N TRP A 144 11.09 3.70 -13.55
CA TRP A 144 10.65 3.13 -14.82
C TRP A 144 9.22 3.56 -15.18
N TRP A 145 8.31 3.52 -14.22
CA TRP A 145 6.94 3.99 -14.37
C TRP A 145 6.86 5.48 -14.74
N ARG A 146 7.71 6.32 -14.15
CA ARG A 146 7.83 7.75 -14.50
C ARG A 146 8.31 7.95 -15.94
N GLU A 147 9.30 7.19 -16.37
CA GLU A 147 9.88 7.27 -17.72
C GLU A 147 8.86 6.84 -18.79
N GLU A 148 8.11 5.78 -18.53
CA GLU A 148 7.06 5.27 -19.42
C GLU A 148 5.93 6.31 -19.57
N LYS A 149 5.48 6.89 -18.45
CA LYS A 149 4.42 7.91 -18.43
C LYS A 149 4.82 9.28 -18.96
N ARG A 150 6.11 9.57 -19.17
CA ARG A 150 6.53 10.83 -19.84
C ARG A 150 5.96 10.94 -21.25
N HIS A 151 5.71 9.82 -21.90
CA HIS A 151 5.26 9.75 -23.30
C HIS A 151 3.74 9.68 -23.45
N GLU A 152 2.99 9.48 -22.35
CA GLU A 152 1.53 9.52 -22.39
C GLU A 152 0.99 10.96 -22.24
N PRO A 153 -0.01 11.36 -23.04
CA PRO A 153 -0.76 12.58 -22.76
C PRO A 153 -1.41 12.43 -21.38
N MET A 154 -1.22 13.45 -20.54
CA MET A 154 -1.76 13.48 -19.18
C MET A 154 -3.29 13.66 -19.26
N LEU A 155 -4.01 12.57 -19.48
CA LEU A 155 -5.46 12.50 -19.36
C LEU A 155 -5.79 12.15 -17.92
N LEU A 156 -6.05 13.16 -17.11
CA LEU A 156 -6.49 12.96 -15.75
C LEU A 156 -8.02 12.87 -15.72
N PRO A 157 -8.61 11.80 -15.16
CA PRO A 157 -10.03 11.79 -14.85
C PRO A 157 -10.32 12.86 -13.79
N ALA A 158 -11.47 13.53 -13.87
CA ALA A 158 -11.95 14.41 -12.81
C ALA A 158 -12.30 13.53 -11.59
N ILE A 159 -11.53 13.65 -10.51
CA ILE A 159 -11.68 12.79 -9.32
C ILE A 159 -12.46 13.52 -8.22
N GLY A 160 -12.39 14.86 -8.17
CA GLY A 160 -13.02 15.63 -7.09
C GLY A 160 -14.53 15.82 -7.23
N SER A 161 -15.29 15.25 -6.28
CA SER A 161 -16.71 15.62 -6.05
C SER A 161 -16.88 16.74 -5.03
N SER A 162 -15.84 17.05 -4.24
CA SER A 162 -15.83 18.07 -3.19
C SER A 162 -14.89 19.24 -3.51
N PHE A 163 -15.13 20.39 -2.89
CA PHE A 163 -14.34 21.61 -3.11
C PHE A 163 -12.86 21.47 -2.67
N SER A 164 -12.58 20.71 -1.62
CA SER A 164 -11.20 20.43 -1.17
C SER A 164 -10.45 19.53 -2.15
N ASP A 165 -11.16 18.57 -2.76
CA ASP A 165 -10.56 17.65 -3.73
C ASP A 165 -10.21 18.41 -5.01
N SER A 166 -11.05 19.35 -5.46
CA SER A 166 -10.77 20.15 -6.65
C SER A 166 -9.53 21.05 -6.50
N ILE A 167 -9.29 21.63 -5.31
CA ILE A 167 -8.08 22.43 -5.06
C ILE A 167 -6.84 21.54 -5.04
N SER A 168 -6.93 20.38 -4.40
CA SER A 168 -5.83 19.40 -4.35
C SER A 168 -5.51 18.88 -5.75
N GLU A 169 -6.54 18.63 -6.57
CA GLU A 169 -6.41 18.23 -7.96
C GLU A 169 -5.71 19.31 -8.80
N GLU A 170 -6.12 20.57 -8.70
CA GLU A 170 -5.46 21.68 -9.41
C GLU A 170 -4.00 21.88 -8.99
N LEU A 171 -3.70 21.74 -7.69
CA LEU A 171 -2.33 21.78 -7.17
C LEU A 171 -1.49 20.66 -7.76
N CYS A 172 -2.00 19.42 -7.76
CA CYS A 172 -1.33 18.27 -8.35
C CYS A 172 -1.11 18.44 -9.86
N ILE A 173 -2.11 18.96 -10.58
CA ILE A 173 -2.01 19.26 -12.02
C ILE A 173 -0.93 20.31 -12.29
N SER A 174 -0.92 21.38 -11.51
CA SER A 174 0.05 22.47 -11.65
C SER A 174 1.46 21.99 -11.34
N ALA A 175 1.63 21.24 -10.25
CA ALA A 175 2.89 20.61 -9.90
C ALA A 175 3.36 19.70 -11.04
N ALA A 176 2.52 18.80 -11.53
CA ALA A 176 2.85 17.86 -12.61
C ALA A 176 3.32 18.57 -13.90
N LYS A 177 2.66 19.67 -14.27
CA LYS A 177 3.06 20.50 -15.43
C LYS A 177 4.42 21.14 -15.22
N MET A 178 4.70 21.64 -14.01
CA MET A 178 6.01 22.22 -13.66
C MET A 178 7.12 21.15 -13.63
N GLY A 179 6.85 19.97 -13.07
CA GLY A 179 7.79 18.84 -13.00
C GLY A 179 8.14 18.22 -14.37
N LYS A 180 7.36 18.48 -15.43
CA LYS A 180 7.77 18.15 -16.80
C LYS A 180 8.91 19.03 -17.32
N HIS A 181 9.05 20.26 -16.78
CA HIS A 181 10.08 21.23 -17.16
C HIS A 181 11.23 21.35 -16.15
N SER A 182 11.06 20.83 -14.94
CA SER A 182 12.03 20.89 -13.84
C SER A 182 12.27 19.49 -13.27
N LEU A 183 13.49 19.14 -12.87
CA LEU A 183 13.84 17.87 -12.20
C LEU A 183 13.26 17.76 -10.76
N ILE A 184 12.05 18.28 -10.53
CA ILE A 184 11.39 18.28 -9.22
C ILE A 184 10.57 16.99 -9.10
N ASP A 185 10.90 16.19 -8.09
CA ASP A 185 10.20 14.96 -7.75
C ASP A 185 8.78 15.27 -7.24
N ILE A 186 7.77 14.75 -7.92
CA ILE A 186 6.37 14.79 -7.48
C ILE A 186 5.90 13.34 -7.39
N CYS A 187 5.67 12.87 -6.16
CA CYS A 187 5.04 11.59 -5.89
C CYS A 187 3.51 11.75 -5.98
N TYR A 188 2.85 10.80 -6.66
CA TYR A 188 1.40 10.75 -6.92
C TYR A 188 0.72 9.65 -6.13
#